data_AF-A0A3B1C6H8-F1
#
_entry.id   AF-A0A3B1C6H8-F1
#
_cell.length_a   1.000
_cell.length_b   1.000
_cell.length_c   1.000
_cell.angle_alpha   90.00
_cell.angle_beta   90.00
_cell.angle_gamma   90.00
#
_symmetry.space_group_name_H-M   'P 1'
#
loop_
_entity.id
_entity.type
_entity.pdbx_description
1 polymer ?
#
loop_
_entity_poly.entity_id
_entity_poly.type
_entity_poly.pdbx_seq_one_letter_code
_entity_poly.pdbx_strand_id
1 'polypeptide(L)'
;MKAKIMMIMAALLVWTGVAVASIATVSGEITEIKGEMVTLKTGDGAMKSIHVDPSATKKEGMIKVGAHVSAEVNDKGHAESIKVVKK
;
A
#
# COMPACT_ATOMS: atom_id res chain seq x y z
N MET A 1 42.60 7.08 5.53
CA MET A 1 41.70 6.90 4.37
C MET A 1 41.45 5.41 4.21
N LYS A 2 40.22 4.93 4.47
CA LYS A 2 39.89 3.49 4.51
C LYS A 2 39.27 3.09 3.17
N ALA A 3 40.04 2.40 2.31
CA ALA A 3 39.51 1.78 1.10
C ALA A 3 38.74 0.51 1.52
N LYS A 4 37.42 0.53 1.35
CA LYS A 4 36.55 -0.60 1.64
C LYS A 4 36.57 -1.55 0.45
N ILE A 5 36.96 -2.77 0.74
CA ILE A 5 36.84 -3.99 -0.06
C ILE A 5 35.41 -4.07 -0.62
N MET A 6 35.28 -3.99 -1.95
CA MET A 6 34.03 -4.26 -2.66
C MET A 6 34.07 -5.72 -3.10
N MET A 7 33.48 -6.58 -2.26
CA MET A 7 33.41 -8.02 -2.48
C MET A 7 32.33 -8.36 -3.51
N ILE A 8 32.73 -9.22 -4.43
CA ILE A 8 31.96 -9.91 -5.46
C ILE A 8 30.77 -10.67 -4.83
N MET A 9 29.57 -10.50 -5.38
CA MET A 9 28.47 -11.46 -5.23
C MET A 9 27.71 -11.51 -6.56
N ALA A 10 28.11 -12.46 -7.39
CA ALA A 10 27.35 -12.93 -8.53
C ALA A 10 26.11 -13.65 -8.00
N ALA A 11 24.92 -13.09 -8.25
CA ALA A 11 23.66 -13.78 -8.07
C ALA A 11 23.14 -14.19 -9.45
N LEU A 12 23.37 -15.46 -9.81
CA LEU A 12 22.58 -16.16 -10.82
C LEU A 12 21.13 -16.20 -10.30
N LEU A 13 20.23 -15.44 -10.92
CA LEU A 13 18.80 -15.55 -10.67
C LEU A 13 18.21 -16.58 -11.64
N VAL A 14 17.96 -17.77 -11.09
CA VAL A 14 17.13 -18.80 -11.72
C VAL A 14 15.69 -18.28 -11.75
N TRP A 15 15.13 -18.17 -12.95
CA TRP A 15 13.76 -17.71 -13.19
C TRP A 15 12.78 -18.85 -12.89
N THR A 16 12.43 -19.06 -11.63
CA THR A 16 11.22 -19.79 -11.27
C THR A 16 10.09 -18.78 -11.15
N GLY A 17 9.23 -18.71 -12.17
CA GLY A 17 8.07 -17.83 -12.21
C GLY A 17 7.01 -18.22 -11.19
N VAL A 18 7.21 -17.82 -9.94
CA VAL A 18 6.13 -17.69 -8.95
C VAL A 18 5.59 -16.29 -9.11
N ALA A 19 4.34 -16.15 -9.57
CA ALA A 19 3.64 -14.88 -9.54
C ALA A 19 3.42 -14.49 -8.07
N VAL A 20 4.37 -13.73 -7.51
CA VAL A 20 4.22 -13.11 -6.20
C VAL A 20 3.15 -12.04 -6.38
N ALA A 21 1.97 -12.24 -5.77
CA ALA A 21 0.94 -11.21 -5.72
C ALA A 21 1.56 -9.94 -5.15
N SER A 22 1.54 -8.86 -5.93
CA SER A 22 2.26 -7.65 -5.59
C SER A 22 1.37 -6.78 -4.71
N ILE A 23 1.76 -6.63 -3.44
CA ILE A 23 1.08 -5.73 -2.50
C ILE A 23 1.78 -4.38 -2.57
N ALA A 24 1.02 -3.34 -2.89
CA ALA A 24 1.48 -1.96 -2.90
C ALA A 24 0.95 -1.19 -1.69
N THR A 25 1.81 -0.44 -1.01
CA THR A 25 1.38 0.47 0.05
C THR A 25 0.95 1.81 -0.56
N VAL A 26 -0.26 2.25 -0.20
CA VAL A 26 -0.83 3.54 -0.59
C VAL A 26 -1.14 4.33 0.67
N SER A 27 -0.61 5.54 0.78
CA SER A 27 -0.85 6.42 1.92
C SER A 27 -1.40 7.76 1.45
N GLY A 28 -2.39 8.29 2.17
CA GLY A 28 -3.05 9.53 1.80
C GLY A 28 -4.22 9.91 2.70
N GLU A 29 -4.86 11.02 2.38
CA GLU A 29 -6.05 11.51 3.06
C GLU A 29 -7.30 10.94 2.40
N ILE A 30 -8.24 10.42 3.19
CA ILE A 30 -9.54 10.00 2.67
C ILE A 30 -10.34 11.23 2.26
N THR A 31 -10.68 11.32 0.98
CA THR A 31 -11.47 12.43 0.43
C THR A 31 -12.92 12.05 0.18
N GLU A 32 -13.19 10.78 -0.07
CA GLU A 32 -14.54 10.28 -0.36
C GLU A 32 -14.69 8.82 0.07
N ILE A 33 -15.89 8.46 0.54
CA ILE A 33 -16.30 7.08 0.82
C ILE A 33 -17.65 6.85 0.13
N LYS A 34 -17.70 5.85 -0.77
CA LYS A 34 -18.90 5.44 -1.50
C LYS A 34 -19.11 3.94 -1.30
N GLY A 35 -19.92 3.58 -0.30
CA GLY A 35 -20.10 2.19 0.11
C GLY A 35 -18.75 1.59 0.55
N GLU A 36 -18.27 0.60 -0.19
CA GLU A 36 -17.00 -0.10 0.07
C GLU A 36 -15.81 0.52 -0.67
N MET A 37 -16.03 1.54 -1.52
CA MET A 37 -14.96 2.24 -2.22
C MET A 37 -14.49 3.46 -1.41
N VAL A 38 -13.19 3.54 -1.16
CA VAL A 38 -12.54 4.65 -0.44
C VAL A 38 -11.57 5.35 -1.37
N THR A 39 -11.72 6.67 -1.55
CA THR A 39 -10.82 7.47 -2.38
C THR A 39 -9.86 8.27 -1.52
N LEU A 40 -8.58 8.11 -1.83
CA LEU A 40 -7.44 8.70 -1.12
C LEU A 40 -6.80 9.78 -1.99
N LYS A 41 -6.48 10.92 -1.41
CA LYS A 41 -5.53 11.88 -1.99
C LYS A 41 -4.14 11.56 -1.48
N THR A 42 -3.27 11.08 -2.35
CA THR A 42 -1.88 10.75 -2.03
C THR A 42 -1.02 12.00 -1.88
N GLY A 43 0.17 11.86 -1.29
CA GLY A 43 1.06 13.00 -1.00
C GLY A 43 1.55 13.76 -2.24
N ASP A 44 1.54 13.12 -3.41
CA ASP A 44 1.82 13.72 -4.72
C ASP A 44 0.60 14.45 -5.34
N GLY A 45 -0.55 14.42 -4.66
CA GLY A 45 -1.79 15.03 -5.10
C GLY A 45 -2.65 14.14 -6.00
N ALA A 46 -2.23 12.91 -6.31
CA ALA A 46 -3.05 11.98 -7.09
C ALA A 46 -4.24 11.44 -6.28
N MET A 47 -5.30 11.06 -6.97
CA MET A 47 -6.50 10.47 -6.36
C MET A 47 -6.49 8.96 -6.66
N LYS A 48 -6.52 8.15 -5.60
CA LYS A 48 -6.50 6.68 -5.72
C LYS A 48 -7.71 6.09 -5.00
N SER A 49 -8.54 5.36 -5.75
CA SER A 49 -9.69 4.65 -5.19
C SER A 49 -9.30 3.20 -4.88
N ILE A 50 -9.65 2.74 -3.70
CA ILE A 50 -9.36 1.40 -3.20
C ILE A 50 -10.66 0.75 -2.74
N HIS A 51 -10.79 -0.55 -2.98
CA HIS A 51 -11.91 -1.33 -2.47
C HIS A 51 -11.60 -1.84 -1.07
N VAL A 52 -12.46 -1.50 -0.10
CA VAL A 52 -12.32 -1.83 1.32
C VAL A 52 -13.46 -2.75 1.72
N ASP A 53 -13.21 -4.05 1.59
CA ASP A 53 -14.15 -5.10 1.95
C ASP A 53 -14.37 -5.10 3.49
N PRO A 54 -15.62 -5.03 3.97
CA PRO A 54 -15.91 -5.00 5.40
C PRO A 54 -15.57 -6.31 6.14
N SER A 55 -15.51 -7.44 5.43
CA SER A 55 -15.24 -8.77 5.97
C SER A 55 -13.79 -9.22 5.78
N ALA A 56 -13.15 -8.81 4.69
CA ALA A 56 -11.79 -9.24 4.36
C ALA A 56 -10.71 -8.20 4.73
N THR A 57 -10.98 -6.90 4.62
CA THR A 57 -9.97 -5.86 4.88
C THR A 57 -9.75 -5.69 6.39
N LYS A 58 -8.51 -5.78 6.83
CA LYS A 58 -8.13 -5.46 8.22
C LYS A 58 -8.18 -3.95 8.43
N LYS A 59 -9.02 -3.48 9.36
CA LYS A 59 -9.23 -2.05 9.63
C LYS A 59 -8.67 -1.69 11.00
N GLU A 60 -7.77 -0.71 11.04
CA GLU A 60 -7.21 -0.19 12.29
C GLU A 60 -7.51 1.31 12.40
N GLY A 61 -8.32 1.67 13.41
CA GLY A 61 -8.76 3.06 13.63
C GLY A 61 -10.02 3.44 12.85
N MET A 62 -10.41 4.71 12.97
CA MET A 62 -11.66 5.22 12.40
C MET A 62 -11.47 5.70 10.95
N ILE A 63 -11.88 4.87 10.00
CA ILE A 63 -11.85 5.17 8.56
C ILE A 63 -12.98 6.16 8.23
N LYS A 64 -12.64 7.43 8.01
CA LYS A 64 -13.58 8.51 7.68
C LYS A 64 -12.94 9.56 6.78
N VAL A 65 -13.75 10.35 6.08
CA VAL A 65 -13.28 11.50 5.30
C VAL A 65 -12.47 12.46 6.20
N GLY A 66 -11.34 12.94 5.67
CA GLY A 66 -10.34 13.75 6.37
C GLY A 66 -9.30 12.96 7.18
N ALA A 67 -9.47 11.65 7.36
CA ALA A 67 -8.47 10.83 8.03
C ALA A 67 -7.28 10.55 7.09
N HIS A 68 -6.07 10.66 7.62
CA HIS A 68 -4.88 10.12 6.95
C HIS A 68 -4.76 8.63 7.23
N VAL A 69 -4.54 7.84 6.18
CA VAL A 69 -4.43 6.39 6.29
C VAL A 69 -3.26 5.86 5.46
N SER A 70 -2.83 4.66 5.80
CA SER A 70 -1.95 3.81 5.00
C SER A 70 -2.69 2.50 4.72
N ALA A 71 -2.75 2.09 3.46
CA ALA A 71 -3.44 0.90 3.02
C ALA A 71 -2.49 0.00 2.22
N GLU A 72 -2.55 -1.31 2.47
CA GLU A 72 -1.91 -2.32 1.63
C GLU A 72 -2.93 -2.80 0.61
N VAL A 73 -2.62 -2.57 -0.67
CA VAL A 73 -3.55 -2.78 -1.78
C VAL A 73 -2.93 -3.78 -2.73
N ASN A 74 -3.67 -4.82 -3.06
CA ASN A 74 -3.23 -5.80 -4.04
C ASN A 74 -3.36 -5.27 -5.47
N ASP A 75 -2.89 -6.07 -6.41
CA ASP A 75 -2.85 -5.84 -7.86
C ASP A 75 -4.25 -5.55 -8.45
N LYS A 76 -5.31 -6.00 -7.76
CA LYS A 76 -6.72 -5.83 -8.16
C LYS A 76 -7.36 -4.60 -7.53
N GLY A 77 -6.62 -3.77 -6.80
CA GLY A 77 -7.16 -2.59 -6.12
C GLY A 77 -7.94 -2.89 -4.84
N HIS A 78 -7.86 -4.11 -4.30
CA HIS A 78 -8.50 -4.46 -3.03
C HIS A 78 -7.53 -4.21 -1.89
N ALA A 79 -8.02 -3.60 -0.82
CA ALA A 79 -7.25 -3.37 0.40
C ALA A 79 -7.22 -4.65 1.24
N GLU A 80 -6.02 -5.17 1.48
CA GLU A 80 -5.77 -6.23 2.46
C GLU A 80 -5.77 -5.64 3.88
N SER A 81 -5.29 -4.41 4.02
CA SER A 81 -5.35 -3.65 5.27
C SER A 81 -5.52 -2.15 5.03
N ILE A 82 -6.12 -1.45 5.99
CA ILE A 82 -6.19 0.00 6.06
C ILE A 82 -6.08 0.46 7.51
N LYS A 83 -5.11 1.34 7.78
CA LYS A 83 -4.85 1.87 9.12
C LYS A 83 -4.81 3.38 9.12
N VAL A 84 -5.44 4.00 10.12
CA VAL A 84 -5.31 5.44 10.37
C VAL A 84 -3.91 5.74 10.86
N VAL A 85 -3.21 6.65 10.17
CA VAL A 85 -1.88 7.12 10.55
C VAL A 85 -1.98 8.57 11.02
N LYS A 86 -1.27 8.91 12.09
CA LYS A 86 -1.13 10.31 12.51
C LYS A 86 -0.29 11.04 11.46
N LYS A 87 -0.77 12.20 11.05
CA LYS A 87 -0.08 13.10 10.12
C LYS A 87 1.23 13.62 10.73
#